data_AF-A0A0D2G5V8-F1
#
_entry.id   AF-A0A0D2G5V8-F1
#
_cell.length_a   1.000
_cell.length_b   1.000
_cell.length_c   1.000
_cell.angle_alpha   90.00
_cell.angle_beta   90.00
_cell.angle_gamma   90.00
#
_symmetry.space_group_name_H-M   'P 1'
#
loop_
_entity.id
_entity.type
_entity.pdbx_description
1 polymer ?
#
loop_
_entity_poly.entity_id
_entity_poly.type
_entity_poly.pdbx_seq_one_letter_code
_entity_poly.pdbx_strand_id
1 'polypeptide(L)'
;MGGGQSRLNWLHTPEGRKGWTSNFLLQSYTVYLIDTASRGRSAPALQRKHVHYPRAFVGDMFTAPKVAAKWPQAELHTQWPGRGKRGDLIFDQFYASTLPSMSDLVAYEQAQKAGITALLKRIGRPHPHNGSKARMWGLADVPMVFSPPITDPSELRLITIPATQSGRSPVVLQDQSKGRMVHELKNLQNMPVLVEVSEASYHAEYEHATVAFLQQAGASCDFIRLEELGITGNGHM
;
A
#
# COMPACT_ATOMS: atom_id res chain seq x y z
N MET A 1 -3.85 0.05 -5.05
CA MET A 1 -4.41 1.42 -5.25
C MET A 1 -4.75 2.01 -3.89
N GLY A 2 -4.20 3.17 -3.56
CA GLY A 2 -4.47 3.87 -2.29
C GLY A 2 -5.88 4.44 -2.17
N GLY A 3 -6.21 4.91 -0.97
CA GLY A 3 -7.43 5.67 -0.72
C GLY A 3 -7.47 6.92 -1.58
N GLY A 4 -8.62 7.19 -2.19
CA GLY A 4 -8.88 8.40 -2.97
C GLY A 4 -8.24 8.44 -4.35
N GLN A 5 -7.52 7.41 -4.76
CA GLN A 5 -6.80 7.37 -6.03
C GLN A 5 -7.51 6.49 -7.07
N SER A 6 -7.17 6.62 -8.35
CA SER A 6 -7.76 5.79 -9.41
C SER A 6 -6.67 5.24 -10.32
N ARG A 7 -7.05 4.57 -11.40
CA ARG A 7 -6.08 4.14 -12.42
C ARG A 7 -5.27 5.29 -13.03
N LEU A 8 -5.75 6.53 -12.89
CA LEU A 8 -5.08 7.73 -13.42
C LEU A 8 -3.66 7.91 -12.85
N ASN A 9 -3.40 7.45 -11.62
CA ASN A 9 -2.10 7.55 -10.96
C ASN A 9 -0.96 6.89 -11.74
N TRP A 10 -1.27 5.97 -12.65
CA TRP A 10 -0.28 5.22 -13.41
C TRP A 10 -0.08 5.74 -14.82
N LEU A 11 -0.92 6.67 -15.30
CA LEU A 11 -0.92 7.12 -16.70
C LEU A 11 0.15 8.18 -16.95
N HIS A 12 -0.06 9.36 -16.38
CA HIS A 12 0.83 10.51 -16.48
C HIS A 12 1.06 11.07 -15.08
N THR A 13 2.22 11.66 -14.87
CA THR A 13 2.45 12.45 -13.66
C THR A 13 1.63 13.75 -13.72
N PRO A 14 1.34 14.40 -12.59
CA PRO A 14 0.51 15.61 -12.56
C PRO A 14 1.01 16.76 -13.44
N GLU A 15 2.32 16.84 -13.65
CA GLU A 15 3.01 17.80 -14.52
C GLU A 15 3.21 17.31 -15.97
N GLY A 16 2.67 16.15 -16.32
CA GLY A 16 2.57 15.66 -17.70
C GLY A 16 3.70 14.75 -18.17
N ARG A 17 4.59 14.27 -17.29
CA ARG A 17 5.58 13.24 -17.69
C ARG A 17 4.89 11.90 -17.91
N LYS A 18 5.59 11.01 -18.62
CA LYS A 18 5.21 9.61 -18.77
C LYS A 18 5.13 8.95 -17.38
N GLY A 19 3.98 8.35 -17.07
CA GLY A 19 3.82 7.50 -15.90
C GLY A 19 4.24 6.06 -16.18
N TRP A 20 4.12 5.23 -15.15
CA TRP A 20 4.48 3.81 -15.17
C TRP A 20 3.80 3.00 -16.27
N THR A 21 2.55 3.32 -16.63
CA THR A 21 1.85 2.63 -17.74
C THR A 21 2.64 2.76 -19.03
N SER A 22 3.10 3.98 -19.35
CA SER A 22 3.90 4.21 -20.55
C SER A 22 5.23 3.46 -20.49
N ASN A 23 5.89 3.48 -19.32
CA ASN A 23 7.18 2.80 -19.14
C ASN A 23 7.05 1.27 -19.29
N PHE A 24 6.03 0.65 -18.71
CA PHE A 24 5.80 -0.79 -18.83
C PHE A 24 5.38 -1.20 -20.24
N LEU A 25 4.54 -0.41 -20.92
CA LEU A 25 4.18 -0.68 -22.32
C LEU A 25 5.41 -0.61 -23.24
N LEU A 26 6.32 0.34 -23.01
CA LEU A 26 7.59 0.44 -23.76
C LEU A 26 8.51 -0.75 -23.51
N GLN A 27 8.38 -1.42 -22.36
CA GLN A 27 9.08 -2.66 -22.03
C GLN A 27 8.31 -3.91 -22.46
N SER A 28 7.31 -3.78 -23.33
CA SER A 28 6.51 -4.89 -23.88
C SER A 28 5.67 -5.67 -22.86
N TYR A 29 5.33 -5.07 -21.71
CA TYR A 29 4.37 -5.66 -20.77
C TYR A 29 2.93 -5.35 -21.18
N THR A 30 2.05 -6.34 -21.00
CA THR A 30 0.60 -6.11 -21.00
C THR A 30 0.19 -5.46 -19.68
N VAL A 31 -0.36 -4.24 -19.75
CA VAL A 31 -0.74 -3.47 -18.56
C VAL A 31 -2.26 -3.46 -18.38
N TYR A 32 -2.73 -3.91 -17.20
CA TYR A 32 -4.13 -3.85 -16.81
C TYR A 32 -4.35 -2.73 -15.80
N LEU A 33 -5.00 -1.64 -16.23
CA LEU A 33 -5.34 -0.50 -15.39
C LEU A 33 -6.74 -0.64 -14.80
N ILE A 34 -6.82 -0.70 -13.47
CA ILE A 34 -8.05 -1.02 -12.75
C ILE A 34 -8.52 0.20 -11.97
N ASP A 35 -9.77 0.59 -12.15
CA ASP A 35 -10.48 1.38 -11.15
C ASP A 35 -11.11 0.43 -10.14
N THR A 36 -10.70 0.56 -8.88
CA THR A 36 -11.15 -0.31 -7.78
C THR A 36 -12.67 -0.24 -7.59
N ALA A 37 -13.26 -1.25 -6.94
CA ALA A 37 -14.71 -1.25 -6.68
C ALA A 37 -15.17 0.07 -6.04
N SER A 38 -16.25 0.65 -6.60
CA SER A 38 -16.80 1.96 -6.19
C SER A 38 -15.82 3.14 -6.31
N ARG A 39 -14.96 3.13 -7.33
CA ARG A 39 -13.99 4.20 -7.66
C ARG A 39 -14.01 4.44 -9.16
N GLY A 40 -13.90 5.70 -9.60
CA GLY A 40 -13.70 6.05 -11.01
C GLY A 40 -14.80 5.49 -11.91
N ARG A 41 -14.41 4.65 -12.87
CA ARG A 41 -15.34 4.02 -13.83
C ARG A 41 -16.07 2.80 -13.27
N SER A 42 -15.71 2.31 -12.08
CA SER A 42 -16.43 1.23 -11.41
C SER A 42 -17.69 1.77 -10.75
N ALA A 43 -18.82 1.11 -11.01
CA ALA A 43 -20.13 1.55 -10.55
C ALA A 43 -20.12 1.86 -9.03
N PRO A 44 -20.72 3.00 -8.62
CA PRO A 44 -20.70 3.39 -7.22
C PRO A 44 -21.63 2.48 -6.40
N ALA A 45 -21.15 2.03 -5.24
CA ALA A 45 -21.96 1.42 -4.21
C ALA A 45 -22.73 2.52 -3.46
N LEU A 46 -23.81 3.04 -4.06
CA LEU A 46 -24.58 4.19 -3.57
C LEU A 46 -25.12 4.03 -2.14
N GLN A 47 -25.32 2.79 -1.69
CA GLN A 47 -25.73 2.44 -0.33
C GLN A 47 -24.61 2.55 0.72
N ARG A 48 -23.35 2.74 0.30
CA ARG A 48 -22.19 2.85 1.18
C ARG A 48 -21.77 4.30 1.34
N LYS A 49 -21.30 4.66 2.52
CA LYS A 49 -20.72 5.99 2.79
C LYS A 49 -19.39 6.13 2.04
N HIS A 50 -19.29 7.20 1.26
CA HIS A 50 -18.08 7.61 0.58
C HIS A 50 -17.55 8.89 1.18
N VAL A 51 -16.23 8.97 1.36
CA VAL A 51 -15.55 10.15 1.89
C VAL A 51 -14.50 10.61 0.89
N HIS A 52 -14.36 11.94 0.78
CA HIS A 52 -13.31 12.57 0.00
C HIS A 52 -12.26 13.14 0.95
N TYR A 53 -10.98 12.95 0.62
CA TYR A 53 -9.91 13.43 1.48
C TYR A 53 -9.75 14.95 1.34
N PRO A 54 -9.65 15.71 2.45
CA PRO A 54 -9.41 17.14 2.38
C PRO A 54 -8.09 17.48 1.69
N ARG A 55 -8.04 18.59 0.94
CA ARG A 55 -6.81 19.10 0.30
C ARG A 55 -5.62 19.18 1.25
N ALA A 56 -5.83 19.68 2.47
CA ALA A 56 -4.77 19.80 3.47
C ALA A 56 -4.20 18.42 3.84
N PHE A 57 -5.06 17.43 4.06
CA PHE A 57 -4.63 16.06 4.31
C PHE A 57 -3.82 15.50 3.14
N VAL A 58 -4.31 15.67 1.90
CA VAL A 58 -3.58 15.20 0.71
C VAL A 58 -2.22 15.89 0.58
N GLY A 59 -2.20 17.20 0.81
CA GLY A 59 -1.00 18.03 0.81
C GLY A 59 0.03 17.62 1.85
N ASP A 60 -0.42 17.20 3.03
CA ASP A 60 0.46 16.87 4.15
C ASP A 60 0.99 15.44 4.08
N MET A 61 0.20 14.50 3.55
CA MET A 61 0.58 13.09 3.56
C MET A 61 1.33 12.67 2.30
N PHE A 62 1.07 13.31 1.16
CA PHE A 62 1.47 12.77 -0.14
C PHE A 62 2.35 13.71 -0.96
N THR A 63 2.01 14.99 -1.05
CA THR A 63 2.63 15.90 -2.03
C THR A 63 3.62 16.89 -1.42
N ALA A 64 3.42 17.28 -0.16
CA ALA A 64 4.36 18.12 0.57
C ALA A 64 4.55 17.68 2.04
N PRO A 65 4.89 16.41 2.29
CA PRO A 65 5.18 15.91 3.63
C PRO A 65 6.32 16.66 4.30
N LYS A 66 7.37 17.07 3.58
CA LYS A 66 8.46 17.91 4.12
C LYS A 66 7.96 19.19 4.80
N VAL A 67 6.93 19.82 4.24
CA VAL A 67 6.34 21.04 4.81
C VAL A 67 5.48 20.72 6.03
N ALA A 68 4.79 19.59 6.00
CA ALA A 68 3.92 19.17 7.10
C ALA A 68 4.71 18.59 8.29
N ALA A 69 5.87 17.99 8.04
CA ALA A 69 6.80 17.43 9.03
C ALA A 69 6.12 16.53 10.08
N LYS A 70 5.14 15.72 9.64
CA LYS A 70 4.31 14.89 10.55
C LYS A 70 5.00 13.61 11.04
N TRP A 71 6.07 13.20 10.37
CA TRP A 71 6.95 12.10 10.77
C TRP A 71 8.41 12.52 10.55
N PRO A 72 9.38 11.94 11.29
CA PRO A 72 10.76 12.42 11.28
C PRO A 72 11.38 12.48 9.88
N GLN A 73 11.15 11.46 9.06
CA GLN A 73 11.77 11.33 7.73
C GLN A 73 11.11 12.21 6.66
N ALA A 74 10.00 12.88 6.98
CA ALA A 74 9.27 13.71 6.01
C ALA A 74 10.15 14.82 5.42
N GLU A 75 11.14 15.32 6.18
CA GLU A 75 12.08 16.36 5.76
C GLU A 75 12.93 16.00 4.54
N LEU A 76 13.09 14.69 4.30
CA LEU A 76 13.85 14.15 3.18
C LEU A 76 13.10 14.29 1.85
N HIS A 77 11.80 14.58 1.87
CA HIS A 77 10.99 14.63 0.65
C HIS A 77 11.35 15.81 -0.27
N THR A 78 11.84 15.50 -1.47
CA THR A 78 12.32 16.49 -2.46
C THR A 78 11.94 16.19 -3.90
N GLN A 79 11.48 14.98 -4.24
CA GLN A 79 11.21 14.57 -5.62
C GLN A 79 9.83 14.98 -6.14
N TRP A 80 8.93 15.46 -5.28
CA TRP A 80 7.65 16.00 -5.73
C TRP A 80 7.85 17.30 -6.51
N PRO A 81 7.29 17.43 -7.71
CA PRO A 81 7.48 18.62 -8.51
C PRO A 81 6.60 19.77 -8.00
N GLY A 82 7.20 20.96 -7.89
CA GLY A 82 6.52 22.15 -7.36
C GLY A 82 6.47 22.20 -5.83
N ARG A 83 5.56 23.02 -5.29
CA ARG A 83 5.36 23.21 -3.83
C ARG A 83 4.49 22.12 -3.21
N GLY A 84 3.68 21.41 -4.00
CA GLY A 84 2.83 20.32 -3.50
C GLY A 84 1.72 20.77 -2.55
N LYS A 85 1.28 22.03 -2.64
CA LYS A 85 0.20 22.61 -1.81
C LYS A 85 -0.79 23.38 -2.69
N ARG A 86 -1.98 23.67 -2.16
CA ARG A 86 -3.04 24.45 -2.84
C ARG A 86 -2.49 25.71 -3.52
N GLY A 87 -2.92 25.95 -4.76
CA GLY A 87 -2.47 27.08 -5.58
C GLY A 87 -1.13 26.84 -6.29
N ASP A 88 -0.57 25.64 -6.17
CA ASP A 88 0.41 25.11 -7.12
C ASP A 88 -0.35 24.28 -8.15
N LEU A 89 -0.16 24.58 -9.44
CA LEU A 89 -0.85 23.92 -10.54
C LEU A 89 -0.63 22.41 -10.55
N ILE A 90 0.55 21.95 -10.13
CA ILE A 90 0.88 20.51 -10.08
C ILE A 90 0.06 19.82 -8.98
N PHE A 91 -0.01 20.44 -7.81
CA PHE A 91 -0.84 19.94 -6.71
C PHE A 91 -2.33 19.99 -7.08
N ASP A 92 -2.79 21.08 -7.65
CA ASP A 92 -4.21 21.25 -8.00
C ASP A 92 -4.64 20.23 -9.07
N GLN A 93 -3.76 19.94 -10.05
CA GLN A 93 -3.96 18.88 -11.03
C GLN A 93 -3.97 17.48 -10.39
N PHE A 94 -3.05 17.20 -9.47
CA PHE A 94 -3.04 15.95 -8.73
C PHE A 94 -4.32 15.79 -7.91
N TYR A 95 -4.71 16.81 -7.15
CA TYR A 95 -5.89 16.77 -6.30
C TYR A 95 -7.18 16.59 -7.12
N ALA A 96 -7.27 17.21 -8.30
CA ALA A 96 -8.38 17.01 -9.23
C ALA A 96 -8.54 15.57 -9.73
N SER A 97 -7.47 14.75 -9.68
CA SER A 97 -7.53 13.33 -10.03
C SER A 97 -8.03 12.44 -8.88
N THR A 98 -8.17 12.99 -7.66
CA THR A 98 -8.62 12.24 -6.49
C THR A 98 -10.13 12.06 -6.48
N LEU A 99 -10.59 10.94 -5.94
CA LEU A 99 -11.99 10.50 -5.97
C LEU A 99 -12.48 10.09 -4.58
N PRO A 100 -13.80 10.07 -4.33
CA PRO A 100 -14.34 9.53 -3.09
C PRO A 100 -13.98 8.05 -2.87
N SER A 101 -13.87 7.65 -1.60
CA SER A 101 -13.56 6.27 -1.18
C SER A 101 -14.58 5.76 -0.19
N MET A 102 -14.94 4.47 -0.27
CA MET A 102 -15.75 3.82 0.76
C MET A 102 -15.02 3.89 2.11
N SER A 103 -15.70 4.37 3.15
CA SER A 103 -15.13 4.48 4.49
C SER A 103 -15.12 3.15 5.26
N ASP A 104 -15.97 2.21 4.87
CA ASP A 104 -15.99 0.84 5.40
C ASP A 104 -14.87 0.02 4.74
N LEU A 105 -13.76 -0.13 5.45
CA LEU A 105 -12.55 -0.79 4.93
C LEU A 105 -12.77 -2.28 4.67
N VAL A 106 -13.54 -2.97 5.51
CA VAL A 106 -13.84 -4.39 5.33
C VAL A 106 -14.67 -4.59 4.06
N ALA A 107 -15.75 -3.81 3.89
CA ALA A 107 -16.55 -3.88 2.67
C ALA A 107 -15.75 -3.50 1.42
N TYR A 108 -14.88 -2.49 1.53
CA TYR A 108 -14.00 -2.07 0.44
C TYR A 108 -13.03 -3.18 0.03
N GLU A 109 -12.33 -3.81 0.98
CA GLU A 109 -11.38 -4.88 0.71
C GLU A 109 -12.04 -6.15 0.17
N GLN A 110 -13.22 -6.52 0.68
CA GLN A 110 -13.99 -7.65 0.13
C GLN A 110 -14.37 -7.40 -1.33
N ALA A 111 -14.83 -6.18 -1.65
CA ALA A 111 -15.15 -5.81 -3.02
C ALA A 111 -13.91 -5.81 -3.93
N GLN A 112 -12.75 -5.32 -3.44
CA GLN A 112 -11.49 -5.41 -4.18
C GLN A 112 -11.06 -6.84 -4.42
N LYS A 113 -11.07 -7.68 -3.37
CA LYS A 113 -10.71 -9.09 -3.44
C LYS A 113 -11.55 -9.82 -4.48
N ALA A 114 -12.87 -9.60 -4.49
CA ALA A 114 -13.77 -10.19 -5.47
C ALA A 114 -13.43 -9.75 -6.90
N GLY A 115 -13.29 -8.44 -7.14
CA GLY A 115 -12.97 -7.88 -8.46
C GLY A 115 -11.60 -8.33 -8.99
N ILE A 116 -10.56 -8.26 -8.16
CA ILE A 116 -9.21 -8.67 -8.53
C ILE A 116 -9.18 -10.18 -8.77
N THR A 117 -9.80 -11.00 -7.91
CA THR A 117 -9.85 -12.46 -8.12
C THR A 117 -10.53 -12.81 -9.44
N ALA A 118 -11.64 -12.14 -9.78
CA ALA A 118 -12.33 -12.34 -11.05
C ALA A 118 -11.46 -11.96 -12.25
N LEU A 119 -10.73 -10.83 -12.16
CA LEU A 119 -9.77 -10.43 -13.18
C LEU A 119 -8.65 -11.47 -13.34
N LEU A 120 -8.02 -11.89 -12.25
CA LEU A 120 -6.91 -12.85 -12.27
C LEU A 120 -7.34 -14.21 -12.84
N LYS A 121 -8.55 -14.67 -12.53
CA LYS A 121 -9.16 -15.87 -13.14
C LYS A 121 -9.33 -15.72 -14.66
N ARG A 122 -9.62 -14.50 -15.14
CA ARG A 122 -9.85 -14.22 -16.56
C ARG A 122 -8.55 -14.06 -17.34
N ILE A 123 -7.54 -13.40 -16.78
CA ILE A 123 -6.29 -13.08 -17.50
C ILE A 123 -5.24 -14.18 -17.38
N GLY A 124 -5.39 -15.10 -16.42
CA GLY A 124 -4.42 -16.15 -16.13
C GLY A 124 -3.16 -15.58 -15.45
N ARG A 125 -2.83 -16.16 -14.29
CA ARG A 125 -1.76 -15.79 -13.34
C ARG A 125 -2.12 -14.68 -12.33
N PRO A 126 -2.10 -14.97 -11.02
CA PRO A 126 -2.47 -14.01 -9.98
C PRO A 126 -1.31 -13.09 -9.54
N HIS A 127 -1.60 -11.84 -9.18
CA HIS A 127 -0.84 -10.99 -8.25
C HIS A 127 -1.78 -9.95 -7.60
N PRO A 128 -2.11 -10.07 -6.29
CA PRO A 128 -2.72 -9.00 -5.51
C PRO A 128 -1.80 -8.48 -4.39
N HIS A 129 -1.85 -7.17 -4.15
CA HIS A 129 -1.09 -6.43 -3.14
C HIS A 129 -2.01 -5.54 -2.28
N ASN A 130 -1.82 -5.54 -0.96
CA ASN A 130 -1.53 -4.37 -0.11
C ASN A 130 -1.46 -4.77 1.39
N GLY A 131 -0.62 -4.11 2.19
CA GLY A 131 -0.42 -4.35 3.64
C GLY A 131 -0.33 -3.08 4.49
N SER A 132 -0.57 -3.23 5.79
CA SER A 132 0.06 -2.49 6.92
C SER A 132 -0.36 -3.14 8.25
N LYS A 133 0.36 -2.87 9.35
CA LYS A 133 0.01 -3.34 10.69
C LYS A 133 -1.12 -2.50 11.31
N ALA A 134 -2.32 -2.69 10.81
CA ALA A 134 -3.58 -2.10 11.27
C ALA A 134 -4.76 -3.07 11.08
N ARG A 135 -4.45 -4.30 10.67
CA ARG A 135 -5.38 -5.17 9.97
C ARG A 135 -5.56 -6.50 10.69
N MET A 136 -6.79 -7.00 10.71
CA MET A 136 -7.15 -8.17 11.54
C MET A 136 -6.35 -9.43 11.18
N TRP A 137 -6.09 -9.71 9.90
CA TRP A 137 -5.47 -10.96 9.44
C TRP A 137 -4.00 -10.79 9.03
N GLY A 138 -3.28 -9.88 9.71
CA GLY A 138 -1.86 -9.59 9.44
C GLY A 138 -1.68 -8.61 8.28
N LEU A 139 -1.93 -9.05 7.04
CA LEU A 139 -1.78 -8.19 5.84
C LEU A 139 -3.08 -7.50 5.42
N ALA A 140 -4.24 -8.04 5.77
CA ALA A 140 -5.55 -7.56 5.29
C ALA A 140 -6.62 -7.61 6.39
N ASP A 141 -7.70 -6.84 6.25
CA ASP A 141 -8.87 -6.92 7.15
C ASP A 141 -9.82 -8.07 6.77
N VAL A 142 -9.51 -8.80 5.71
CA VAL A 142 -10.29 -9.93 5.22
C VAL A 142 -9.54 -11.25 5.44
N PRO A 143 -10.25 -12.36 5.69
CA PRO A 143 -9.60 -13.65 5.95
C PRO A 143 -8.61 -14.07 4.85
N MET A 144 -7.43 -14.47 5.32
CA MET A 144 -6.37 -15.08 4.53
C MET A 144 -6.31 -16.59 4.78
N VAL A 145 -5.71 -17.33 3.85
CA VAL A 145 -5.59 -18.79 3.96
C VAL A 145 -4.24 -19.12 4.57
N PHE A 146 -4.27 -19.59 5.81
CA PHE A 146 -3.09 -20.00 6.56
C PHE A 146 -2.90 -21.52 6.58
N SER A 147 -1.67 -21.96 6.81
CA SER A 147 -1.29 -23.33 7.11
C SER A 147 -0.29 -23.33 8.28
N PRO A 148 -0.62 -23.92 9.43
CA PRO A 148 -1.90 -24.54 9.79
C PRO A 148 -3.08 -23.53 9.73
N PRO A 149 -4.32 -23.99 9.46
CA PRO A 149 -5.46 -23.08 9.28
C PRO A 149 -5.83 -22.38 10.59
N ILE A 150 -6.34 -21.15 10.46
CA ILE A 150 -6.96 -20.38 11.54
C ILE A 150 -8.35 -19.93 11.12
N THR A 151 -9.24 -19.78 12.09
CA THR A 151 -10.63 -19.34 11.93
C THR A 151 -10.89 -17.98 12.58
N ASP A 152 -10.06 -17.58 13.53
CA ASP A 152 -10.09 -16.30 14.21
C ASP A 152 -8.71 -15.62 14.21
N PRO A 153 -8.63 -14.29 13.96
CA PRO A 153 -7.40 -13.52 14.03
C PRO A 153 -6.56 -13.68 15.31
N SER A 154 -7.21 -13.90 16.45
CA SER A 154 -6.52 -14.08 17.74
C SER A 154 -5.65 -15.32 17.80
N GLU A 155 -5.90 -16.30 16.91
CA GLU A 155 -5.08 -17.52 16.79
C GLU A 155 -3.66 -17.22 16.31
N LEU A 156 -3.43 -16.08 15.63
CA LEU A 156 -2.09 -15.61 15.27
C LEU A 156 -1.21 -15.29 16.49
N ARG A 157 -1.80 -15.10 17.68
CA ARG A 157 -1.11 -14.88 18.97
C ARG A 157 0.01 -13.85 18.84
N LEU A 158 -0.38 -12.66 18.39
CA LEU A 158 0.56 -11.62 18.04
C LEU A 158 1.26 -11.04 19.29
N ILE A 159 2.56 -10.86 19.22
CA ILE A 159 3.41 -10.19 20.22
C ILE A 159 4.08 -8.97 19.60
N THR A 160 4.35 -7.97 20.43
CA THR A 160 5.08 -6.76 20.03
C THR A 160 6.55 -6.90 20.36
N ILE A 161 7.40 -6.81 19.35
CA ILE A 161 8.85 -6.76 19.45
C ILE A 161 9.28 -5.29 19.37
N PRO A 162 9.96 -4.75 20.41
CA PRO A 162 10.42 -3.36 20.41
C PRO A 162 11.29 -3.01 19.21
N ALA A 163 11.24 -1.76 18.77
CA ALA A 163 12.13 -1.27 17.72
C ALA A 163 13.58 -1.22 18.22
N THR A 164 14.51 -1.69 17.39
CA THR A 164 15.96 -1.64 17.68
C THR A 164 16.66 -0.44 17.04
N GLN A 165 15.97 0.27 16.15
CA GLN A 165 16.50 1.41 15.41
C GLN A 165 15.69 2.67 15.69
N SER A 166 16.37 3.81 15.78
CA SER A 166 15.72 5.11 15.93
C SER A 166 14.84 5.41 14.71
N GLY A 167 13.66 6.02 14.94
CA GLY A 167 12.73 6.38 13.88
C GLY A 167 12.03 5.20 13.20
N ARG A 168 12.07 4.00 13.80
CA ARG A 168 11.34 2.81 13.33
C ARG A 168 10.32 2.37 14.36
N SER A 169 9.16 1.92 13.90
CA SER A 169 8.11 1.39 14.77
C SER A 169 8.45 -0.02 15.27
N PRO A 170 7.93 -0.41 16.46
CA PRO A 170 7.95 -1.79 16.90
C PRO A 170 7.33 -2.74 15.86
N VAL A 171 7.77 -3.99 15.85
CA VAL A 171 7.29 -5.03 14.93
C VAL A 171 6.28 -5.90 15.68
N VAL A 172 5.21 -6.34 15.02
CA VAL A 172 4.21 -7.24 15.63
C VAL A 172 4.15 -8.47 14.77
N LEU A 173 4.41 -9.60 15.40
CA LEU A 173 4.59 -10.90 14.78
C LEU A 173 3.90 -11.97 15.62
N GLN A 174 3.71 -13.14 15.03
CA GLN A 174 3.23 -14.31 15.75
C GLN A 174 4.23 -14.71 16.82
N ASP A 175 3.75 -15.09 18.00
CA ASP A 175 4.55 -15.62 19.10
C ASP A 175 5.24 -16.93 18.68
N GLN A 176 6.58 -16.90 18.65
CA GLN A 176 7.43 -18.05 18.32
C GLN A 176 8.07 -18.71 19.55
N SER A 177 7.57 -18.41 20.76
CA SER A 177 8.03 -19.08 21.98
C SER A 177 7.83 -20.60 21.90
N LYS A 178 8.65 -21.35 22.64
CA LYS A 178 8.69 -22.82 22.58
C LYS A 178 7.30 -23.44 22.72
N GLY A 179 6.90 -24.24 21.74
CA GLY A 179 5.59 -24.91 21.72
C GLY A 179 4.46 -24.09 21.08
N ARG A 180 4.74 -22.88 20.57
CA ARG A 180 3.81 -22.10 19.76
C ARG A 180 3.91 -22.48 18.29
N MET A 181 2.76 -22.39 17.62
CA MET A 181 2.59 -22.68 16.21
C MET A 181 2.60 -21.35 15.44
N VAL A 182 3.37 -21.31 14.35
CA VAL A 182 3.32 -20.21 13.39
C VAL A 182 2.39 -20.63 12.26
N HIS A 183 1.51 -19.73 11.86
CA HIS A 183 0.59 -19.90 10.76
C HIS A 183 1.16 -19.23 9.51
N GLU A 184 1.39 -20.01 8.46
CA GLU A 184 2.04 -19.54 7.24
C GLU A 184 1.01 -19.22 6.15
N LEU A 185 1.29 -18.21 5.32
CA LEU A 185 0.45 -17.80 4.20
C LEU A 185 0.60 -18.76 3.02
N LYS A 186 -0.13 -19.87 3.07
CA LYS A 186 -0.07 -20.97 2.09
C LYS A 186 -0.04 -20.52 0.63
N ASN A 187 -0.84 -19.51 0.28
CA ASN A 187 -0.97 -19.05 -1.11
C ASN A 187 0.15 -18.11 -1.57
N LEU A 188 1.01 -17.63 -0.66
CA LEU A 188 2.11 -16.72 -0.97
C LEU A 188 3.49 -17.41 -0.96
N GLN A 189 3.60 -18.64 -0.44
CA GLN A 189 4.89 -19.33 -0.30
C GLN A 189 5.65 -19.49 -1.62
N ASN A 190 4.93 -19.64 -2.74
CA ASN A 190 5.51 -19.84 -4.07
C ASN A 190 5.42 -18.58 -4.95
N MET A 191 5.15 -17.42 -4.37
CA MET A 191 5.07 -16.15 -5.09
C MET A 191 6.22 -15.25 -4.60
N PRO A 192 7.13 -14.81 -5.49
CA PRO A 192 8.12 -13.82 -5.10
C PRO A 192 7.40 -12.51 -4.77
N VAL A 193 7.65 -11.98 -3.58
CA VAL A 193 7.10 -10.71 -3.11
C VAL A 193 8.23 -9.70 -3.03
N LEU A 194 8.03 -8.51 -3.61
CA LEU A 194 8.88 -7.36 -3.38
C LEU A 194 8.08 -6.33 -2.59
N VAL A 195 8.69 -5.84 -1.52
CA VAL A 195 8.25 -4.64 -0.81
C VAL A 195 9.29 -3.55 -1.06
N GLU A 196 8.83 -2.41 -1.56
CA GLU A 196 9.65 -1.23 -1.83
C GLU A 196 9.15 -0.07 -0.97
N VAL A 197 10.07 0.67 -0.34
CA VAL A 197 9.72 1.85 0.43
C VAL A 197 10.72 2.98 0.17
N SER A 198 10.21 4.21 0.11
CA SER A 198 11.00 5.43 0.03
C SER A 198 11.25 6.02 1.41
N GLU A 199 12.42 6.63 1.61
CA GLU A 199 12.84 7.20 2.90
C GLU A 199 11.87 8.24 3.46
N ALA A 200 11.25 9.08 2.62
CA ALA A 200 10.40 10.18 3.07
C ALA A 200 8.92 9.79 3.18
N SER A 201 8.54 8.56 2.82
CA SER A 201 7.18 8.05 3.00
C SER A 201 6.86 7.85 4.48
N TYR A 202 5.60 8.09 4.86
CA TYR A 202 5.13 7.73 6.20
C TYR A 202 5.14 6.21 6.46
N HIS A 203 5.28 5.39 5.41
CA HIS A 203 5.51 3.94 5.51
C HIS A 203 6.95 3.59 5.92
N ALA A 204 7.92 4.49 5.71
CA ALA A 204 9.33 4.23 6.04
C ALA A 204 9.49 3.79 7.50
N GLU A 205 8.67 4.34 8.40
CA GLU A 205 8.68 4.04 9.83
C GLU A 205 8.39 2.57 10.13
N TYR A 206 7.53 1.88 9.35
CA TYR A 206 7.00 0.57 9.74
C TYR A 206 7.07 -0.53 8.67
N GLU A 207 7.48 -0.24 7.42
CA GLU A 207 7.38 -1.24 6.35
C GLU A 207 8.27 -2.49 6.58
N HIS A 208 9.34 -2.36 7.38
CA HIS A 208 10.13 -3.51 7.84
C HIS A 208 9.31 -4.51 8.66
N ALA A 209 8.24 -4.05 9.35
CA ALA A 209 7.33 -4.92 10.07
C ALA A 209 6.45 -5.73 9.11
N THR A 210 6.00 -5.16 7.99
CA THR A 210 5.26 -5.88 6.94
C THR A 210 6.12 -7.00 6.36
N VAL A 211 7.38 -6.69 6.05
CA VAL A 211 8.34 -7.66 5.53
C VAL A 211 8.61 -8.78 6.53
N ALA A 212 8.86 -8.43 7.79
CA ALA A 212 9.09 -9.42 8.85
C ALA A 212 7.88 -10.36 9.01
N PHE A 213 6.65 -9.83 8.91
CA PHE A 213 5.44 -10.66 8.96
C PHE A 213 5.32 -11.59 7.74
N LEU A 214 5.57 -11.08 6.53
CA LEU A 214 5.57 -11.89 5.30
C LEU A 214 6.57 -13.04 5.39
N GLN A 215 7.80 -12.74 5.80
CA GLN A 215 8.87 -13.72 5.96
C GLN A 215 8.54 -14.73 7.06
N GLN A 216 8.04 -14.28 8.21
CA GLN A 216 7.59 -15.16 9.29
C GLN A 216 6.46 -16.10 8.83
N ALA A 217 5.57 -15.60 7.98
CA ALA A 217 4.47 -16.38 7.43
C ALA A 217 4.87 -17.19 6.19
N GLY A 218 6.17 -17.42 5.95
CA GLY A 218 6.67 -18.33 4.92
C GLY A 218 6.65 -17.78 3.50
N ALA A 219 6.41 -16.48 3.29
CA ALA A 219 6.53 -15.87 1.97
C ALA A 219 7.99 -15.49 1.67
N SER A 220 8.44 -15.73 0.44
CA SER A 220 9.68 -15.15 -0.07
C SER A 220 9.45 -13.65 -0.30
N CYS A 221 10.08 -12.82 0.51
CA CYS A 221 9.90 -11.36 0.45
C CYS A 221 11.24 -10.65 0.44
N ASP A 222 11.54 -9.98 -0.68
CA ASP A 222 12.61 -9.01 -0.82
C ASP A 222 12.14 -7.65 -0.27
N PHE A 223 13.07 -6.90 0.30
CA PHE A 223 12.81 -5.57 0.82
C PHE A 223 13.82 -4.57 0.26
N ILE A 224 13.32 -3.58 -0.47
CA ILE A 224 14.13 -2.50 -1.02
C ILE A 224 13.76 -1.21 -0.31
N ARG A 225 14.77 -0.59 0.29
CA ARG A 225 14.76 0.80 0.69
C ARG A 225 15.45 1.61 -0.39
N LEU A 226 14.73 2.54 -1.00
CA LEU A 226 15.28 3.29 -2.15
C LEU A 226 16.57 4.03 -1.80
N GLU A 227 16.68 4.54 -0.57
CA GLU A 227 17.85 5.25 -0.10
C GLU A 227 19.12 4.38 -0.06
N GLU A 228 18.98 3.06 0.15
CA GLU A 228 20.10 2.12 0.15
C GLU A 228 20.68 1.90 -1.26
N LEU A 229 19.90 2.21 -2.29
CA LEU A 229 20.32 2.19 -3.69
C LEU A 229 20.75 3.57 -4.21
N GLY A 230 20.84 4.57 -3.34
CA GLY A 230 21.16 5.95 -3.71
C GLY A 230 20.01 6.72 -4.36
N ILE A 231 18.78 6.18 -4.32
CA ILE A 231 17.58 6.86 -4.80
C ILE A 231 16.94 7.59 -3.62
N THR A 232 17.14 8.89 -3.56
CA THR A 232 16.74 9.73 -2.42
C THR A 232 15.69 10.76 -2.79
N GLY A 233 14.96 11.22 -1.78
CA GLY A 233 13.97 12.30 -1.90
C GLY A 233 12.56 11.87 -2.26
N ASN A 234 12.35 10.59 -2.57
CA ASN A 234 11.04 10.02 -2.91
C ASN A 234 10.10 10.02 -1.71
N GLY A 235 8.84 10.38 -1.94
CA GLY A 235 7.75 10.32 -0.97
C GLY A 235 6.88 9.09 -1.19
N HIS A 236 5.64 9.14 -0.70
CA HIS A 236 4.67 8.06 -0.92
C HIS A 236 4.15 7.98 -2.37
N MET A 237 4.24 9.09 -3.12
CA MET A 237 3.72 9.24 -4.49
C MET A 237 4.83 9.27 -5.52
#